data_AF-A0A960JW88-F1
#
_entry.id   AF-A0A960JW88-F1
#
_cell.length_a   1.000
_cell.length_b   1.000
_cell.length_c   1.000
_cell.angle_alpha   90.00
_cell.angle_beta   90.00
_cell.angle_gamma   90.00
#
_symmetry.space_group_name_H-M   'P 1'
#
loop_
_entity.id
_entity.type
_entity.pdbx_description
1 polymer ?
#
loop_
_entity_poly.entity_id
_entity_poly.type
_entity_poly.pdbx_seq_one_letter_code
_entity_poly.pdbx_strand_id
1 'polypeptide(L)' 'MSEFLRDYLTVAIFAGLACALLAAVLGLGRLIRPVKPNSDKYMSYESGVDAVGDGWAQTPIRYYVF' A
#
# COMPACT_ATOMS: atom_id res chain seq x y z
N MET A 1 -24.94 -26.10 -10.35
CA MET A 1 -23.97 -24.97 -10.42
C MET A 1 -23.48 -24.86 -11.85
N SER A 2 -23.69 -23.71 -12.51
CA SER A 2 -23.25 -23.51 -13.90
C SER A 2 -21.71 -23.41 -14.01
N GLU A 3 -21.18 -23.69 -15.19
CA GLU A 3 -19.76 -23.56 -15.51
C GLU A 3 -19.26 -22.12 -15.31
N PHE A 4 -20.01 -21.15 -15.83
CA PHE A 4 -19.77 -19.72 -15.60
C PHE A 4 -19.53 -19.38 -14.12
N LEU A 5 -20.36 -19.90 -13.20
CA LEU A 5 -20.21 -19.59 -11.78
C LEU A 5 -18.99 -20.29 -11.14
N ARG A 6 -18.57 -21.45 -11.67
CA ARG A 6 -17.33 -22.12 -11.23
C ARG A 6 -16.08 -21.37 -11.69
N ASP A 7 -16.12 -20.78 -12.88
CA ASP A 7 -15.00 -19.99 -13.40
C ASP A 7 -14.78 -18.72 -12.58
N TYR A 8 -15.85 -17.97 -12.30
CA TYR A 8 -15.78 -16.79 -11.44
C TYR A 8 -15.41 -17.12 -10.00
N LEU A 9 -15.85 -18.27 -9.48
CA LEU A 9 -15.41 -18.75 -8.18
C LEU A 9 -13.88 -18.99 -8.16
N THR A 10 -13.33 -19.54 -9.23
CA THR A 10 -11.88 -19.76 -9.37
C THR A 10 -11.12 -18.42 -9.34
N VAL A 11 -11.61 -17.40 -10.06
CA VAL A 11 -11.05 -16.04 -10.04
C VAL A 11 -11.09 -15.46 -8.62
N ALA A 12 -12.23 -15.58 -7.93
CA ALA A 12 -12.39 -15.07 -6.57
C ALA A 12 -11.44 -15.76 -5.57
N ILE A 13 -11.27 -17.09 -5.68
CA ILE A 13 -10.31 -17.83 -4.87
C ILE A 13 -8.89 -17.35 -5.12
N PHE A 14 -8.51 -17.13 -6.38
CA PHE A 14 -7.16 -16.69 -6.72
C PHE A 14 -6.87 -15.27 -6.22
N ALA A 15 -7.82 -14.34 -6.39
CA ALA A 15 -7.74 -12.99 -5.83
C ALA A 15 -7.66 -13.02 -4.30
N GLY A 16 -8.47 -13.87 -3.66
CA GLY A 16 -8.44 -14.08 -2.21
C GLY A 16 -7.09 -14.59 -1.71
N LEU A 17 -6.52 -15.58 -2.40
CA LEU A 17 -5.17 -16.11 -2.10
C LEU A 17 -4.08 -15.05 -2.27
N ALA A 18 -4.15 -14.23 -3.32
CA ALA A 18 -3.20 -13.14 -3.54
C ALA A 18 -3.22 -12.11 -2.38
N CYS A 19 -4.41 -11.67 -1.99
CA CYS A 19 -4.58 -10.78 -0.84
C CYS A 19 -4.13 -11.44 0.48
N ALA A 20 -4.46 -12.71 0.69
CA ALA A 20 -4.06 -13.46 1.88
C ALA A 20 -2.54 -13.60 1.97
N LEU A 21 -1.86 -13.89 0.86
CA LEU A 21 -0.40 -13.97 0.81
C LEU A 21 0.25 -12.62 1.14
N LEU A 22 -0.23 -11.52 0.54
CA LEU A 22 0.26 -10.18 0.84
C LEU A 22 0.11 -9.85 2.32
N ALA A 23 -1.08 -10.09 2.89
CA ALA A 23 -1.35 -9.88 4.30
C ALA A 23 -0.46 -10.74 5.21
N ALA A 24 -0.23 -12.01 4.84
CA ALA A 24 0.64 -12.91 5.58
C ALA A 24 2.10 -12.42 5.59
N VAL A 25 2.64 -12.01 4.45
CA VAL A 25 4.02 -11.50 4.36
C VAL A 25 4.19 -10.21 5.15
N LEU A 26 3.28 -9.25 5.00
CA LEU A 26 3.31 -8.00 5.78
C LEU A 26 3.11 -8.24 7.28
N GLY A 27 2.23 -9.18 7.64
CA GLY A 27 1.94 -9.58 9.01
C GLY A 27 3.15 -10.23 9.69
N LEU A 28 3.79 -11.19 9.02
CA LEU A 28 5.03 -11.82 9.49
C LEU A 28 6.15 -10.78 9.65
N GLY A 29 6.32 -9.90 8.67
CA GLY A 29 7.31 -8.82 8.75
C GLY A 29 7.07 -7.89 9.95
N ARG A 30 5.80 -7.57 10.24
CA ARG A 30 5.42 -6.80 11.43
C ARG A 30 5.70 -7.55 12.73
N LEU A 31 5.49 -8.87 12.77
CA LEU A 31 5.66 -9.69 13.97
C LEU A 31 7.15 -9.88 14.33
N ILE A 32 8.01 -10.07 13.32
CA ILE A 32 9.43 -10.39 13.53
C ILE A 32 10.29 -9.13 13.74
N ARG A 33 9.94 -8.00 13.14
CA ARG A 33 10.79 -6.80 13.16
C ARG A 33 10.89 -6.17 14.57
N PRO A 34 12.06 -5.62 14.95
CA PRO A 34 12.17 -4.78 16.13
C PRO A 34 11.30 -3.53 16.03
N VAL A 35 10.55 -3.21 17.08
CA VAL A 35 9.69 -2.01 17.14
C VAL A 35 10.27 -1.03 18.16
N LYS A 36 10.81 0.10 17.66
CA LYS A 36 11.29 1.22 18.47
C LYS A 36 10.69 2.54 17.96
N PRO A 37 9.48 2.93 18.41
CA PRO A 37 8.83 4.16 17.99
C PRO A 37 9.62 5.38 18.46
N ASN A 38 9.79 6.37 17.59
CA ASN A 38 10.38 7.66 17.89
C ASN A 38 9.72 8.70 16.97
N SER A 39 9.33 9.88 17.48
CA SER A 39 8.76 10.98 16.69
C SER A 39 9.59 11.28 15.45
N ASP A 40 10.93 11.30 15.58
CA ASP A 40 11.82 11.66 14.48
C ASP A 40 11.77 10.64 13.32
N LYS A 41 11.47 9.37 13.61
CA LYS A 41 11.31 8.31 12.58
C LYS A 41 10.02 8.43 11.79
N TYR A 42 9.06 9.21 12.29
CA TYR A 42 7.77 9.44 11.65
C TYR A 42 7.71 10.80 10.94
N MET A 43 8.79 11.57 10.94
CA MET A 43 8.90 12.80 10.17
C MET A 43 9.22 12.49 8.71
N SER A 44 8.62 13.26 7.80
CA SER A 44 8.94 13.20 6.37
C SER A 44 10.41 13.57 6.15
N TYR A 45 11.09 12.83 5.29
CA TYR A 45 12.45 13.16 4.91
C TYR A 45 12.47 14.39 4.01
N GLU A 46 13.25 15.38 4.40
CA GLU A 46 13.56 16.58 3.63
C GLU A 46 15.04 16.92 3.90
N SER A 47 15.79 17.39 2.89
CA SER A 47 17.26 17.31 2.79
C SER A 47 18.04 18.12 3.84
N GLY A 48 17.89 17.79 5.12
CA GLY A 48 18.45 18.51 6.26
C GLY A 48 17.60 19.68 6.76
N VAL A 49 16.37 19.86 6.28
CA VAL A 49 15.44 20.91 6.73
C VAL A 49 14.08 20.31 7.06
N ASP A 50 13.21 21.09 7.71
CA ASP A 50 11.85 20.63 8.01
C ASP A 50 11.05 20.47 6.72
N ALA A 51 10.39 19.32 6.56
CA ALA A 51 9.55 19.04 5.41
C ALA A 51 8.43 20.10 5.30
N VAL A 52 8.45 20.86 4.22
CA VAL A 52 7.46 21.92 3.99
C VAL A 52 6.14 21.26 3.52
N GLY A 53 5.10 21.35 4.34
CA GLY A 53 3.75 20.84 4.03
C GLY A 53 2.78 21.90 3.50
N ASP A 54 3.11 23.18 3.66
CA ASP A 54 2.19 24.27 3.33
C ASP A 54 2.58 24.94 2.02
N GLY A 55 1.92 24.51 0.95
CA GLY A 55 2.08 25.07 -0.38
C GLY A 55 1.66 24.07 -1.43
N TRP A 56 0.40 24.16 -1.87
CA TRP A 56 -0.13 23.31 -2.92
C TRP A 56 0.78 23.42 -4.16
N ALA A 57 1.47 22.33 -4.50
CA ALA A 57 2.03 22.21 -5.83
C ALA A 57 0.85 22.17 -6.82
N GLN A 58 0.90 22.99 -7.86
CA GLN A 58 -0.10 22.95 -8.92
C GLN A 58 -0.15 21.52 -9.47
N THR A 59 -1.28 20.82 -9.30
CA THR A 59 -1.49 19.51 -9.92
C THR A 59 -1.53 19.71 -11.42
N PRO A 60 -0.54 19.24 -12.19
CA PRO A 60 -0.50 19.55 -13.61
C PRO A 60 -1.54 18.70 -14.37
N ILE A 61 -2.26 19.34 -15.29
CA ILE A 61 -3.32 18.70 -16.12
C ILE A 61 -2.83 17.49 -16.92
N ARG A 62 -1.51 17.38 -17.14
CA ARG A 62 -0.90 16.26 -17.87
C ARG A 62 -1.17 14.89 -17.27
N TYR A 63 -1.44 14.80 -15.96
CA TYR A 63 -1.82 13.54 -15.31
C TYR A 63 -3.31 13.19 -15.46
N TYR A 64 -4.10 14.07 -16.09
CA TYR A 64 -5.50 13.81 -16.43
C TYR A 64 -5.69 13.41 -17.90
N VAL A 65 -4.88 13.99 -18.79
CA VAL A 65 -5.05 13.84 -20.25
C VAL A 65 -4.45 12.53 -20.77
N PHE A 66 -3.44 11.99 -20.08
CA PHE A 66 -2.75 10.75 -20.43
C PHE A 66 -2.84 9.77 -19.26
#